data_AF-A0A3B0V803-F1
#
_entry.id   AF-A0A3B0V803-F1
#
_cell.length_a   1.000
_cell.length_b   1.000
_cell.length_c   1.000
_cell.angle_alpha   90.00
_cell.angle_beta   90.00
_cell.angle_gamma   90.00
#
_symmetry.space_group_name_H-M   'P 1'
#
loop_
_entity.id
_entity.type
_entity.pdbx_description
1 polymer ?
#
loop_
_entity_poly.entity_id
_entity_poly.type
_entity_poly.pdbx_seq_one_letter_code
_entity_poly.pdbx_strand_id
1 'polypeptide(L)'
;MSQQTKKPTKSLLEQTLADALETTRNLQLQSHRADAVRLAIQTLLLIRGGLDPKLFKGEKTFNPYPVLVKYIRASNAETLGGLADNVLRSVSPNFITLHSLGDLAEAIYSPSEELDQQTLQLLQEETTPLVMFMKKIYQDARGFDEADPNNPNEGDD
;
A
#
# COMPACT_ATOMS: atom_id res chain seq x y z
N MET A 1 6.53 -37.36 -21.90
CA MET A 1 7.08 -36.54 -20.80
C MET A 1 6.45 -35.16 -20.89
N SER A 2 5.41 -34.90 -20.11
CA SER A 2 4.73 -33.60 -20.13
C SER A 2 5.21 -32.80 -18.92
N GLN A 3 6.04 -31.79 -19.16
CA GLN A 3 6.45 -30.84 -18.14
C GLN A 3 5.23 -29.97 -17.80
N GLN A 4 4.61 -30.22 -16.65
CA GLN A 4 3.68 -29.27 -16.04
C GLN A 4 4.51 -28.06 -15.58
N THR A 5 4.39 -26.96 -16.32
CA THR A 5 4.82 -25.64 -15.88
C THR A 5 4.03 -25.28 -14.62
N LYS A 6 4.65 -25.44 -13.44
CA LYS A 6 4.13 -24.91 -12.18
C LYS A 6 4.09 -23.38 -12.33
N LYS A 7 2.88 -22.81 -12.46
CA LYS A 7 2.68 -21.36 -12.28
C LYS A 7 3.26 -20.99 -10.90
N PRO A 8 4.04 -19.92 -10.77
CA PRO A 8 4.51 -19.48 -9.46
C PRO A 8 3.29 -19.18 -8.59
N THR A 9 3.19 -19.85 -7.44
CA THR A 9 2.19 -19.54 -6.41
C THR A 9 2.47 -18.10 -5.97
N LYS A 10 1.54 -17.17 -6.21
CA LYS A 10 1.68 -15.78 -5.74
C LYS A 10 1.97 -15.78 -4.25
N SER A 11 2.91 -14.95 -3.81
CA SER A 11 3.17 -14.81 -2.36
C SER A 11 1.90 -14.29 -1.66
N LEU A 12 1.69 -14.69 -0.39
CA LEU A 12 0.54 -14.22 0.39
C LEU A 12 0.41 -12.68 0.38
N LEU A 13 1.55 -11.98 0.47
CA LEU A 13 1.62 -10.52 0.38
C LEU A 13 1.07 -10.00 -0.96
N GLU A 14 1.47 -10.61 -2.06
CA GLU A 14 1.06 -10.19 -3.39
C GLU A 14 -0.43 -10.43 -3.63
N GLN A 15 -0.97 -11.52 -3.09
CA GLN A 15 -2.41 -11.81 -3.13
C GLN A 15 -3.20 -10.80 -2.29
N THR A 16 -2.80 -10.56 -1.03
CA THR A 16 -3.44 -9.55 -0.17
C THR A 16 -3.43 -8.16 -0.82
N LEU A 17 -2.31 -7.76 -1.44
CA LEU A 17 -2.25 -6.49 -2.17
C LEU A 17 -3.19 -6.48 -3.38
N ALA A 18 -3.25 -7.56 -4.15
CA ALA A 18 -4.16 -7.64 -5.28
C ALA A 18 -5.63 -7.48 -4.84
N ASP A 19 -6.03 -8.15 -3.77
CA ASP A 19 -7.39 -8.09 -3.23
C ASP A 19 -7.71 -6.70 -2.65
N ALA A 20 -6.75 -6.08 -1.95
CA ALA A 20 -6.88 -4.71 -1.44
C ALA A 20 -7.01 -3.67 -2.57
N LEU A 21 -6.26 -3.86 -3.67
CA LEU A 21 -6.32 -2.99 -4.84
C LEU A 21 -7.65 -3.14 -5.59
N GLU A 22 -8.13 -4.37 -5.77
CA GLU A 22 -9.45 -4.63 -6.34
C GLU A 22 -10.55 -3.99 -5.49
N THR A 23 -10.50 -4.18 -4.18
CA THR A 23 -11.41 -3.53 -3.22
C THR A 23 -11.40 -2.01 -3.39
N THR A 24 -10.20 -1.41 -3.48
CA THR A 24 -10.04 0.05 -3.65
C THR A 24 -10.63 0.55 -4.97
N ARG A 25 -10.41 -0.18 -6.07
CA ARG A 25 -10.98 0.15 -7.40
C ARG A 25 -12.51 0.13 -7.37
N ASN A 26 -13.08 -0.82 -6.64
CA ASN A 26 -14.52 -1.03 -6.55
C ASN A 26 -15.21 -0.15 -5.48
N LEU A 27 -14.47 0.71 -4.78
CA LEU A 27 -15.06 1.64 -3.80
C LEU A 27 -16.08 2.56 -4.46
N GLN A 28 -17.29 2.57 -3.89
CA GLN A 28 -18.35 3.49 -4.26
C GLN A 28 -18.28 4.72 -3.36
N LEU A 29 -17.47 5.70 -3.75
CA LEU A 29 -17.35 6.97 -3.04
C LEU A 29 -18.29 8.01 -3.66
N GLN A 30 -19.15 8.60 -2.84
CA GLN A 30 -20.12 9.62 -3.26
C GLN A 30 -19.55 11.02 -2.98
N SER A 31 -18.50 11.42 -3.72
CA SER A 31 -17.82 12.71 -3.55
C SER A 31 -17.15 13.17 -4.84
N HIS A 32 -17.04 14.48 -5.03
CA HIS A 32 -16.24 15.07 -6.11
C HIS A 32 -14.74 14.73 -5.98
N ARG A 33 -14.28 14.39 -4.77
CA ARG A 33 -12.89 13.94 -4.50
C ARG A 33 -12.72 12.41 -4.63
N ALA A 34 -13.74 11.68 -5.10
CA ALA A 34 -13.74 10.21 -5.11
C ALA A 34 -12.52 9.61 -5.81
N ASP A 35 -12.15 10.13 -6.98
CA ASP A 35 -11.00 9.63 -7.74
C ASP A 35 -9.69 9.94 -7.03
N ALA A 36 -9.58 11.14 -6.46
CA ALA A 36 -8.40 11.54 -5.71
C ALA A 36 -8.21 10.71 -4.43
N VAL A 37 -9.30 10.36 -3.73
CA VAL A 37 -9.27 9.46 -2.57
C VAL A 37 -8.88 8.03 -3.00
N ARG A 38 -9.45 7.51 -4.09
CA ARG A 38 -9.06 6.19 -4.62
C ARG A 38 -7.58 6.14 -4.95
N LEU A 39 -7.08 7.16 -5.65
CA LEU A 39 -5.67 7.26 -6.02
C LEU A 39 -4.76 7.43 -4.79
N ALA A 40 -5.21 8.14 -3.74
CA ALA A 40 -4.49 8.26 -2.48
C ALA A 40 -4.33 6.90 -1.78
N ILE A 41 -5.41 6.13 -1.67
CA ILE A 41 -5.38 4.78 -1.07
C ILE A 41 -4.49 3.84 -1.89
N GLN A 42 -4.60 3.91 -3.21
CA GLN A 42 -3.73 3.17 -4.13
C GLN A 42 -2.25 3.52 -3.93
N THR A 43 -1.92 4.80 -3.77
CA THR A 43 -0.55 5.25 -3.48
C THR A 43 -0.03 4.69 -2.16
N LEU A 44 -0.85 4.70 -1.13
CA LEU A 44 -0.51 4.11 0.17
C LEU A 44 -0.28 2.60 0.07
N LEU A 45 -1.08 1.88 -0.72
CA LEU A 45 -0.89 0.45 -0.99
C LEU A 45 0.39 0.17 -1.80
N LEU A 46 0.73 1.04 -2.76
CA LEU A 46 2.01 0.97 -3.49
C LEU A 46 3.18 1.08 -2.52
N ILE A 47 3.18 2.11 -1.67
CA ILE A 47 4.25 2.32 -0.70
C ILE A 47 4.33 1.11 0.25
N ARG A 48 3.18 0.66 0.78
CA ARG A 48 3.11 -0.49 1.70
C ARG A 48 3.65 -1.78 1.07
N GLY A 49 3.31 -2.05 -0.20
CA GLY A 49 3.74 -3.22 -0.93
C GLY A 49 5.20 -3.15 -1.38
N GLY A 50 5.74 -1.94 -1.53
CA GLY A 50 7.16 -1.72 -1.78
C GLY A 50 8.04 -2.00 -0.55
N LEU A 51 7.52 -1.95 0.68
CA LEU A 51 8.34 -2.19 1.87
C LEU A 51 8.78 -3.66 2.00
N ASP A 52 10.08 -3.89 2.25
CA ASP A 52 10.60 -5.23 2.52
C ASP A 52 9.98 -5.83 3.80
N PRO A 53 9.31 -6.99 3.71
CA PRO A 53 8.78 -7.70 4.87
C PRO A 53 9.81 -8.01 5.96
N LYS A 54 11.10 -8.04 5.66
CA LYS A 54 12.17 -8.25 6.66
C LYS A 54 12.29 -7.10 7.65
N LEU A 55 11.87 -5.89 7.28
CA LEU A 55 11.74 -4.77 8.23
C LEU A 55 10.77 -5.13 9.39
N PHE A 56 9.90 -6.10 9.17
CA PHE A 56 8.86 -6.53 10.10
C PHE A 56 9.22 -7.75 10.94
N LYS A 57 10.34 -8.41 10.66
CA LYS A 57 10.70 -9.69 11.28
C LYS A 57 11.66 -9.59 12.47
N GLY A 58 12.20 -8.40 12.77
CA GLY A 58 13.21 -8.19 13.83
C GLY A 58 12.72 -7.47 15.09
N GLU A 59 11.66 -6.68 14.98
CA GLU A 59 10.95 -6.10 16.12
C GLU A 59 9.65 -6.88 16.33
N LYS A 60 9.23 -7.09 17.58
CA LYS A 60 8.01 -7.86 17.92
C LYS A 60 6.75 -7.42 17.17
N THR A 61 6.71 -6.24 16.56
CA THR A 61 5.67 -5.78 15.62
C THR A 61 6.15 -4.50 14.90
N PHE A 62 6.87 -4.58 13.78
CA PHE A 62 7.02 -3.36 12.95
C PHE A 62 5.65 -3.00 12.40
N ASN A 63 5.12 -1.86 12.82
CA ASN A 63 3.87 -1.33 12.32
C ASN A 63 4.19 -0.25 11.28
N PRO A 64 3.85 -0.43 9.99
CA PRO A 64 4.25 0.52 8.96
C PRO A 64 3.41 1.80 9.01
N TYR A 65 2.20 1.77 9.58
CA TYR A 65 1.23 2.85 9.46
C TYR A 65 1.69 4.17 10.13
N PRO A 66 2.22 4.19 11.36
CA PRO A 66 2.78 5.41 11.96
C PRO A 66 3.96 5.99 11.16
N VAL A 67 4.78 5.10 10.59
CA VAL A 67 5.95 5.47 9.79
C VAL A 67 5.52 6.10 8.47
N LEU A 68 4.52 5.53 7.79
CA LEU A 68 3.91 6.10 6.59
C LEU A 68 3.38 7.51 6.88
N VAL A 69 2.61 7.70 7.96
CA VAL A 69 2.08 9.02 8.34
C VAL A 69 3.21 10.04 8.55
N LYS A 70 4.26 9.65 9.29
CA LYS A 70 5.41 10.53 9.56
C LYS A 70 6.09 10.99 8.27
N TYR A 71 6.43 10.06 7.38
CA TYR A 71 7.22 10.39 6.20
C TYR A 71 6.40 11.04 5.09
N ILE A 72 5.10 10.74 4.97
CA ILE A 72 4.21 11.44 4.05
C ILE A 72 4.12 12.92 4.45
N ARG A 73 3.89 13.21 5.74
CA ARG A 73 3.81 14.59 6.25
C ARG A 73 5.12 15.36 6.15
N ALA A 74 6.25 14.65 6.20
CA ALA A 74 7.57 15.26 6.07
C ALA A 74 8.02 15.39 4.60
N SER A 75 7.28 14.82 3.64
CA SER A 75 7.63 14.86 2.23
C SER A 75 7.32 16.22 1.63
N ASN A 76 8.32 16.80 0.95
CA ASN A 76 8.17 18.03 0.16
C ASN A 76 8.09 17.71 -1.34
N ALA A 77 7.63 16.51 -1.71
CA ALA A 77 7.48 16.15 -3.11
C ALA A 77 6.41 17.01 -3.81
N GLU A 78 6.67 17.38 -5.05
CA GLU A 78 5.76 18.18 -5.88
C GLU A 78 4.80 17.31 -6.71
N THR A 79 5.05 16.00 -6.79
CA THR A 79 4.22 15.03 -7.52
C THR A 79 3.91 13.83 -6.65
N LEU A 80 2.82 13.12 -6.95
CA LEU A 80 2.42 11.90 -6.27
C LEU A 80 3.46 10.78 -6.39
N GLY A 81 4.02 10.59 -7.59
CA GLY A 81 5.13 9.66 -7.81
C GLY A 81 6.37 10.03 -6.98
N GLY A 82 6.72 11.32 -6.93
CA GLY A 82 7.82 11.82 -6.10
C GLY A 82 7.57 11.60 -4.60
N LEU A 83 6.31 11.70 -4.15
CA LEU A 83 5.95 11.39 -2.76
C LEU A 83 6.16 9.91 -2.47
N ALA A 84 5.70 9.01 -3.35
CA ALA A 84 5.88 7.58 -3.19
C ALA A 84 7.37 7.21 -3.10
N ASP A 85 8.19 7.76 -4.01
CA ASP A 85 9.65 7.58 -4.01
C ASP A 85 10.30 8.10 -2.73
N ASN A 86 9.95 9.32 -2.30
CA ASN A 86 10.50 9.92 -1.07
C ASN A 86 10.21 9.06 0.15
N VAL A 87 8.97 8.57 0.29
CA VAL A 87 8.59 7.73 1.43
C VAL A 87 9.30 6.39 1.36
N LEU A 88 9.27 5.69 0.21
CA LEU A 88 9.93 4.39 0.05
C LEU A 88 11.41 4.47 0.41
N ARG A 89 12.14 5.45 -0.14
CA ARG A 89 13.57 5.66 0.14
C ARG A 89 13.85 6.02 1.60
N SER A 90 12.95 6.76 2.25
CA SER A 90 13.10 7.16 3.65
C SER A 90 12.81 6.02 4.63
N VAL A 91 11.92 5.10 4.25
CA VAL A 91 11.52 3.97 5.10
C VAL A 91 12.44 2.76 4.90
N SER A 92 12.78 2.43 3.65
CA SER A 92 13.63 1.30 3.32
C SER A 92 14.51 1.56 2.11
N PRO A 93 15.85 1.43 2.23
CA PRO A 93 16.72 1.46 1.07
C PRO A 93 16.53 0.26 0.13
N ASN A 94 15.90 -0.82 0.63
CA ASN A 94 15.71 -2.08 -0.07
C ASN A 94 14.21 -2.35 -0.29
N PHE A 95 13.52 -1.52 -1.05
CA PHE A 95 12.14 -1.79 -1.42
C PHE A 95 12.06 -2.92 -2.46
N ILE A 96 10.96 -3.67 -2.46
CA ILE A 96 10.69 -4.76 -3.40
C ILE A 96 9.71 -4.32 -4.47
N THR A 97 9.85 -4.88 -5.67
CA THR A 97 8.85 -4.72 -6.74
C THR A 97 7.94 -5.94 -6.75
N LEU A 98 6.63 -5.72 -6.75
CA LEU A 98 5.61 -6.76 -6.81
C LEU A 98 4.78 -6.60 -8.08
N HIS A 99 4.42 -7.71 -8.74
CA HIS A 99 3.63 -7.66 -9.97
C HIS A 99 2.25 -7.02 -9.75
N SER A 100 1.62 -7.23 -8.59
CA SER A 100 0.33 -6.59 -8.27
C SER A 100 0.39 -5.06 -8.24
N LEU A 101 1.58 -4.47 -8.17
CA LEU A 101 1.80 -3.02 -8.20
C LEU A 101 2.11 -2.49 -9.61
N GLY A 102 2.20 -3.34 -10.63
CA GLY A 102 2.58 -2.94 -12.01
C GLY A 102 1.66 -1.87 -12.59
N ASP A 103 0.37 -2.19 -12.75
CA ASP A 103 -0.64 -1.25 -13.28
C ASP A 103 -0.83 -0.02 -12.37
N LEU A 104 -0.56 -0.20 -11.09
CA LEU A 104 -0.72 0.83 -10.07
C LEU A 104 0.35 1.91 -10.20
N ALA A 105 1.59 1.50 -10.47
CA ALA A 105 2.69 2.41 -10.67
C ALA A 105 2.37 3.37 -11.83
N GLU A 106 1.86 2.87 -12.96
CA GLU A 106 1.51 3.73 -14.10
C GLU A 106 0.50 4.84 -13.71
N ALA A 107 -0.56 4.49 -12.99
CA ALA A 107 -1.55 5.48 -12.55
C ALA A 107 -1.00 6.53 -11.57
N ILE A 108 0.04 6.17 -10.80
CA ILE A 108 0.67 7.03 -9.79
C ILE A 108 1.79 7.91 -10.37
N TYR A 109 2.55 7.39 -11.34
CA TYR A 109 3.65 8.10 -11.99
C TYR A 109 3.21 8.88 -13.23
N SER A 110 1.98 8.71 -13.69
CA SER A 110 1.40 9.46 -14.82
C SER A 110 -0.08 9.84 -14.64
N PRO A 111 -0.50 10.40 -13.49
CA PRO A 111 -1.84 10.98 -13.33
C PRO A 111 -2.00 12.26 -14.16
N SER A 112 -3.24 12.71 -14.35
CA SER A 112 -3.49 14.08 -14.82
C SER A 112 -3.04 15.09 -13.75
N GLU A 113 -2.58 16.27 -14.17
CA GLU A 113 -2.05 17.30 -13.25
C GLU A 113 -3.05 17.68 -12.14
N GLU A 114 -4.33 17.84 -12.49
CA GLU A 114 -5.38 18.15 -11.52
C GLU A 114 -5.55 17.03 -10.48
N LEU A 115 -5.56 15.77 -10.92
CA LEU A 115 -5.74 14.62 -10.04
C LEU A 115 -4.50 14.43 -9.15
N ASP A 116 -3.31 14.64 -9.70
CA ASP A 116 -2.04 14.63 -8.98
C ASP A 116 -2.07 15.62 -7.80
N GLN A 117 -2.39 16.88 -8.08
CA GLN A 117 -2.46 17.94 -7.07
C GLN A 117 -3.51 17.64 -6.01
N GLN A 118 -4.72 17.22 -6.40
CA GLN A 118 -5.79 16.89 -5.46
C GLN A 118 -5.43 15.71 -4.55
N THR A 119 -4.82 14.66 -5.11
CA THR A 119 -4.39 13.48 -4.35
C THR A 119 -3.23 13.80 -3.43
N LEU A 120 -2.25 14.58 -3.89
CA LEU A 120 -1.11 15.01 -3.08
C LEU A 120 -1.59 15.84 -1.87
N GLN A 121 -2.47 16.81 -2.11
CA GLN A 121 -3.08 17.63 -1.06
C GLN A 121 -3.84 16.76 -0.05
N LEU A 122 -4.66 15.82 -0.52
CA LEU A 122 -5.35 14.85 0.34
C LEU A 122 -4.38 14.07 1.23
N LEU A 123 -3.30 13.53 0.65
CA LEU A 123 -2.31 12.75 1.40
C LEU A 123 -1.59 13.59 2.46
N GLN A 124 -1.43 14.91 2.25
CA GLN A 124 -0.79 15.81 3.21
C GLN A 124 -1.76 16.29 4.31
N GLU A 125 -2.97 16.70 3.95
CA GLU A 125 -3.97 17.24 4.88
C GLU A 125 -4.67 16.14 5.68
N GLU A 126 -4.97 15.02 5.03
CA GLU A 126 -5.78 13.93 5.55
C GLU A 126 -4.98 12.62 5.69
N THR A 127 -3.66 12.73 5.92
CA THR A 127 -2.76 11.55 5.97
C THR A 127 -3.24 10.47 6.93
N THR A 128 -3.59 10.84 8.16
CA THR A 128 -3.98 9.89 9.20
C THR A 128 -5.26 9.13 8.82
N PRO A 129 -6.39 9.78 8.50
CA PRO A 129 -7.59 9.04 8.11
C PRO A 129 -7.40 8.20 6.84
N LEU A 130 -6.64 8.69 5.84
CA LEU A 130 -6.34 7.90 4.64
C LEU A 130 -5.51 6.65 4.95
N VAL A 131 -4.51 6.75 5.82
CA VAL A 131 -3.71 5.60 6.26
C VAL A 131 -4.55 4.61 7.06
N MET A 132 -5.45 5.08 7.94
CA MET A 132 -6.37 4.18 8.66
C MET A 132 -7.33 3.48 7.69
N PHE A 133 -7.81 4.18 6.67
CA PHE A 133 -8.71 3.59 5.69
C PHE A 133 -7.99 2.54 4.83
N MET A 134 -6.78 2.84 4.36
CA MET A 134 -5.94 1.86 3.67
C MET A 134 -5.63 0.65 4.55
N LYS A 135 -5.29 0.87 5.83
CA LYS A 135 -5.06 -0.20 6.81
C LYS A 135 -6.26 -1.14 6.86
N LYS A 136 -7.48 -0.60 6.99
CA LYS A 136 -8.70 -1.40 7.05
C LYS A 136 -8.88 -2.24 5.79
N ILE A 137 -8.75 -1.63 4.61
CA ILE A 137 -8.85 -2.34 3.32
C ILE A 137 -7.82 -3.48 3.24
N TYR A 138 -6.58 -3.23 3.67
CA TYR A 138 -5.53 -4.23 3.66
C TYR A 138 -5.78 -5.38 4.66
N GLN A 139 -6.29 -5.08 5.86
CA GLN A 139 -6.65 -6.09 6.86
C GLN A 139 -7.82 -6.97 6.40
N ASP A 140 -8.85 -6.37 5.81
CA ASP A 140 -9.99 -7.08 5.23
C ASP A 140 -9.53 -8.04 4.13
N ALA A 141 -8.63 -7.59 3.24
CA ALA A 141 -8.03 -8.41 2.18
C ALA A 141 -7.12 -9.54 2.71
N ARG A 142 -6.48 -9.33 3.87
CA ARG A 142 -5.63 -10.33 4.51
C ARG A 142 -6.44 -11.40 5.26
N GLY A 143 -7.70 -11.12 5.55
CA GLY A 143 -8.57 -11.98 6.35
C GLY A 143 -8.25 -11.97 7.86
N PHE A 144 -7.48 -10.99 8.36
CA PHE A 144 -7.03 -10.92 9.75
C PHE A 144 -6.82 -9.48 10.25
N ASP A 145 -7.06 -9.25 11.55
CA ASP A 145 -6.66 -8.02 12.25
C ASP A 145 -5.24 -8.16 12.82
N GLU A 146 -4.28 -7.43 12.22
CA GLU A 146 -2.87 -7.37 12.65
C GLU A 146 -2.65 -6.84 14.09
N ALA A 147 -3.69 -6.32 14.76
CA ALA A 147 -3.62 -5.82 16.14
C ALA A 147 -4.11 -6.82 17.20
N ASP A 148 -4.55 -8.03 16.83
CA ASP A 148 -5.02 -9.04 17.78
C ASP A 148 -3.89 -9.97 18.24
N PRO A 149 -3.41 -9.87 19.50
CA PRO A 149 -2.36 -10.75 20.03
C PRO A 149 -2.83 -12.18 20.31
N ASN A 150 -4.11 -12.53 20.12
CA ASN A 150 -4.67 -13.85 20.46
C ASN A 150 -4.90 -14.78 19.27
N ASN A 151 -4.42 -14.48 18.06
CA ASN A 151 -4.71 -15.34 16.90
C ASN A 151 -3.61 -16.41 16.68
N PRO A 152 -3.94 -17.71 16.79
CA PRO A 152 -2.98 -18.78 17.08
C PRO A 152 -2.36 -19.39 15.82
N ASN A 153 -1.91 -18.58 14.86
CA ASN A 153 -1.05 -19.11 13.78
C ASN A 153 0.41 -19.19 14.23
N GLU A 154 0.63 -19.80 15.40
CA GLU A 154 1.81 -20.64 15.64
C GLU A 154 1.41 -22.04 15.18
N GLY A 155 1.74 -22.34 13.93
CA GLY A 155 1.74 -23.69 13.38
C GLY A 155 3.07 -23.89 12.70
N ASP A 156 4.08 -24.19 13.52
CA ASP A 156 5.38 -24.72 13.13
C ASP A 156 5.24 -25.93 12.18
N ASP A 157 6.23 -26.04 11.29
CA ASP A 157 6.83 -27.21 10.63
C ASP A 157 6.06 -28.55 10.55
#